data_AF-A0A1G7XDP0-F1
#
_entry.id   AF-A0A1G7XDP0-F1
#
_cell.length_a   1.000
_cell.length_b   1.000
_cell.length_c   1.000
_cell.angle_alpha   90.00
_cell.angle_beta   90.00
_cell.angle_gamma   90.00
#
_symmetry.space_group_name_H-M   'P 1'
#
loop_
_entity.id
_entity.type
_entity.pdbx_description
1 polymer ?
#
loop_
_entity_poly.entity_id
_entity_poly.type
_entity_poly.pdbx_seq_one_letter_code
_entity_poly.pdbx_strand_id
1 'polypeptide(L)'
;MQFKRPAAYPDFSTSKIVTDRRKAGLSTMPRALYFPLRQKRETHRDFQHNVLFRLRERLLKRGLGDAAYVCPLFLDRSAYRLNMHWSGLARWGGLWRHYPWEIEEVMLADGGHRIRFDRMPIFAEHISVPPHAVVTTASHKYSFTDSGTDLCFHSPKALPDGSMDLATFLDKVSAGFLDGGEKLSPDESDQMLNELIAGVDGDQKAATPTFRPDGEDPIGRWFSWGDHLRSEFEIEQFALVRWEDETDLF
;
A
#
# COMPACT_ATOMS: atom_id res chain seq x y z
N MET A 1 -2.61 -1.19 3.14
CA MET A 1 -2.01 -1.70 1.89
C MET A 1 -2.62 -3.04 1.52
N GLN A 2 -2.72 -3.36 0.23
CA GLN A 2 -3.19 -4.67 -0.23
C GLN A 2 -2.09 -5.37 -1.04
N PHE A 3 -1.61 -6.51 -0.55
CA PHE A 3 -0.58 -7.27 -1.26
C PHE A 3 -1.17 -8.12 -2.38
N LYS A 4 -0.50 -8.10 -3.54
CA LYS A 4 -0.89 -8.87 -4.73
C LYS A 4 0.29 -9.66 -5.26
N ARG A 5 0.00 -10.83 -5.82
CA ARG A 5 0.98 -11.61 -6.57
C ARG A 5 0.83 -11.28 -8.06
N PRO A 6 1.93 -10.97 -8.78
CA PRO A 6 1.87 -10.72 -10.20
C PRO A 6 1.71 -12.04 -10.98
N ALA A 7 1.09 -11.93 -12.14
CA ALA A 7 1.18 -12.87 -13.24
C ALA A 7 1.74 -12.12 -14.46
N ALA A 8 2.15 -12.85 -15.50
CA ALA A 8 2.72 -12.23 -16.70
C ALA A 8 2.15 -12.81 -17.99
N TYR A 9 2.11 -11.96 -19.00
CA TYR A 9 1.99 -12.38 -20.40
C TYR A 9 3.25 -11.99 -21.16
N PRO A 10 3.78 -12.86 -22.04
CA PRO A 10 4.86 -12.47 -22.93
C PRO A 10 4.40 -11.34 -23.85
N ASP A 11 5.36 -10.56 -24.32
CA ASP A 11 5.18 -9.44 -25.25
C ASP A 11 4.42 -9.82 -26.53
N PHE A 12 4.59 -11.04 -27.05
CA PHE A 12 3.90 -11.56 -28.23
C PHE A 12 2.48 -12.11 -27.97
N SER A 13 2.01 -12.07 -26.72
CA SER A 13 0.68 -12.60 -26.37
C SER A 13 -0.46 -11.81 -27.04
N THR A 14 -1.52 -12.51 -27.42
CA THR A 14 -2.78 -11.93 -27.89
C THR A 14 -3.76 -11.64 -26.75
N SER A 15 -3.31 -11.76 -25.50
CA SER A 15 -4.15 -11.49 -24.33
C SER A 15 -4.64 -10.04 -24.34
N LYS A 16 -5.83 -9.82 -23.77
CA LYS A 16 -6.43 -8.49 -23.64
C LYS A 16 -5.47 -7.48 -22.98
N ILE A 17 -4.59 -7.95 -22.08
CA ILE A 17 -3.60 -7.12 -21.37
C ILE A 17 -2.61 -6.51 -22.35
N VAL A 18 -1.99 -7.35 -23.16
CA VAL A 18 -0.99 -6.90 -24.12
C VAL A 18 -1.65 -6.03 -25.19
N THR A 19 -2.85 -6.39 -25.66
CA THR A 19 -3.57 -5.56 -26.63
C THR A 19 -3.97 -4.19 -26.06
N ASP A 20 -4.43 -4.12 -24.81
CA ASP A 20 -4.84 -2.87 -24.17
C ASP A 20 -3.62 -1.95 -23.92
N ARG A 21 -2.48 -2.52 -23.51
CA ARG A 21 -1.22 -1.77 -23.35
C ARG A 21 -0.71 -1.21 -24.68
N ARG A 22 -0.73 -2.00 -25.76
CA ARG A 22 -0.36 -1.52 -27.11
C ARG A 22 -1.29 -0.40 -27.57
N LYS A 23 -2.60 -0.52 -27.35
CA LYS A 23 -3.58 0.54 -27.66
C LYS A 23 -3.31 1.82 -26.88
N ALA A 24 -2.85 1.71 -25.64
CA ALA A 24 -2.47 2.83 -24.79
C ALA A 24 -1.06 3.38 -25.07
N GLY A 25 -0.32 2.82 -26.03
CA GLY A 25 1.05 3.24 -26.37
C GLY A 25 2.11 2.87 -25.33
N LEU A 26 1.83 1.88 -24.46
CA LEU A 26 2.72 1.47 -23.37
C LEU A 26 3.61 0.29 -23.76
N SER A 27 4.79 0.19 -23.15
CA SER A 27 5.71 -0.91 -23.42
C SER A 27 5.12 -2.26 -22.98
N THR A 28 5.34 -3.30 -23.79
CA THR A 28 5.00 -4.69 -23.46
C THR A 28 6.24 -5.59 -23.33
N MET A 29 7.43 -5.01 -23.43
CA MET A 29 8.71 -5.72 -23.43
C MET A 29 9.34 -5.75 -22.03
N PRO A 30 10.02 -6.85 -21.63
CA PRO A 30 10.02 -8.17 -22.30
C PRO A 30 8.72 -8.96 -22.07
N ARG A 31 7.90 -8.52 -21.12
CA ARG A 31 6.59 -9.06 -20.77
C ARG A 31 5.76 -7.98 -20.09
N ALA A 32 4.46 -8.22 -20.01
CA ALA A 32 3.54 -7.40 -19.23
C ALA A 32 3.19 -8.12 -17.92
N LEU A 33 3.58 -7.54 -16.79
CA LEU A 33 3.13 -7.97 -15.47
C LEU A 33 1.73 -7.45 -15.21
N TYR A 34 0.94 -8.20 -14.44
CA TYR A 34 -0.39 -7.79 -14.06
C TYR A 34 -0.86 -8.48 -12.78
N PHE A 35 -1.86 -7.90 -12.13
CA PHE A 35 -2.66 -8.59 -11.12
C PHE A 35 -4.15 -8.30 -11.31
N PRO A 36 -5.02 -9.32 -11.14
CA PRO A 36 -6.47 -9.13 -11.21
C PRO A 36 -7.02 -8.50 -9.93
N LEU A 37 -8.14 -7.78 -10.07
CA LEU A 37 -8.96 -7.44 -8.91
C LEU A 37 -9.62 -8.70 -8.34
N ARG A 38 -9.87 -8.67 -7.02
CA ARG A 38 -10.47 -9.80 -6.32
C ARG A 38 -11.96 -9.87 -6.66
N GLN A 39 -12.48 -11.07 -6.87
CA GLN A 39 -13.92 -11.28 -6.95
C GLN A 39 -14.58 -10.95 -5.62
N LYS A 40 -15.73 -10.31 -5.68
CA LYS A 40 -16.56 -10.03 -4.51
C LYS A 40 -17.12 -11.37 -3.99
N ARG A 41 -16.91 -11.68 -2.72
CA ARG A 41 -17.55 -12.83 -2.06
C ARG A 41 -19.04 -12.53 -1.87
N GLU A 42 -19.88 -13.55 -1.81
CA GLU A 42 -21.33 -13.41 -1.62
C GLU A 42 -21.68 -12.66 -0.32
N THR A 43 -20.89 -12.87 0.73
CA THR A 43 -21.03 -12.20 2.03
C THR A 43 -20.57 -10.74 2.01
N HIS A 44 -19.71 -10.36 1.06
CA HIS A 44 -19.19 -9.00 1.00
C HIS A 44 -20.24 -8.06 0.44
N ARG A 45 -20.33 -6.84 1.00
CA ARG A 45 -21.21 -5.80 0.49
C ARG A 45 -20.66 -5.12 -0.76
N ASP A 46 -19.34 -4.99 -0.86
CA ASP A 46 -18.67 -4.30 -1.96
C ASP A 46 -17.42 -5.04 -2.44
N PHE A 47 -16.89 -4.63 -3.58
CA PHE A 47 -15.59 -5.07 -4.04
C PHE A 47 -14.51 -4.54 -3.12
N GLN A 48 -13.54 -5.40 -2.80
CA GLN A 48 -12.34 -5.00 -2.06
C GLN A 48 -11.66 -3.75 -2.66
N HIS A 49 -11.68 -3.63 -3.99
CA HIS A 49 -11.13 -2.46 -4.68
C HIS A 49 -11.80 -1.15 -4.25
N ASN A 50 -13.13 -1.17 -4.13
CA ASN A 50 -13.92 0.00 -3.77
C ASN A 50 -13.71 0.36 -2.29
N VAL A 51 -13.59 -0.65 -1.42
CA VAL A 51 -13.21 -0.47 -0.01
C VAL A 51 -11.85 0.22 0.09
N LEU A 52 -10.83 -0.29 -0.60
CA LEU A 52 -9.50 0.31 -0.62
C LEU A 52 -9.49 1.72 -1.23
N PHE A 53 -10.29 1.96 -2.27
CA PHE A 53 -10.46 3.27 -2.90
C PHE A 53 -11.06 4.30 -1.94
N ARG A 54 -12.16 3.98 -1.25
CA ARG A 54 -12.78 4.87 -0.26
C ARG A 54 -11.86 5.12 0.93
N LEU A 55 -11.15 4.08 1.37
CA LEU A 55 -10.16 4.20 2.45
C LEU A 55 -9.08 5.21 2.05
N ARG A 56 -8.54 5.09 0.83
CA ARG A 56 -7.57 6.05 0.28
C ARG A 56 -8.10 7.47 0.27
N GLU A 57 -9.27 7.70 -0.32
CA GLU A 57 -9.85 9.05 -0.44
C GLU A 57 -10.00 9.72 0.93
N ARG A 58 -10.45 8.97 1.93
CA ARG A 58 -10.63 9.49 3.29
C ARG A 58 -9.31 9.77 3.99
N LEU A 59 -8.35 8.86 3.91
CA LEU A 59 -7.02 9.05 4.51
C LEU A 59 -6.32 10.28 3.90
N LEU A 60 -6.38 10.45 2.58
CA LEU A 60 -5.81 11.60 1.89
C LEU A 60 -6.51 12.91 2.24
N LYS A 61 -7.86 12.92 2.25
CA LYS A 61 -8.65 14.12 2.59
C LYS A 61 -8.33 14.63 3.99
N ARG A 62 -7.95 13.74 4.91
CA ARG A 62 -7.66 14.07 6.31
C ARG A 62 -6.16 14.18 6.62
N GLY A 63 -5.29 13.98 5.62
CA GLY A 63 -3.84 14.02 5.82
C GLY A 63 -3.29 12.88 6.70
N LEU A 64 -4.06 11.84 6.97
CA LEU A 64 -3.69 10.74 7.89
C LEU A 64 -2.77 9.71 7.22
N GLY A 65 -2.91 9.50 5.92
CA GLY A 65 -2.13 8.49 5.21
C GLY A 65 -2.59 8.28 3.77
N ASP A 66 -2.23 7.15 3.20
CA ASP A 66 -2.61 6.73 1.85
C ASP A 66 -2.87 5.21 1.86
N ALA A 67 -3.56 4.70 0.84
CA ALA A 67 -3.80 3.27 0.67
C ALA A 67 -3.48 2.85 -0.76
N ALA A 68 -2.75 1.75 -0.91
CA ALA A 68 -2.34 1.23 -2.20
C ALA A 68 -2.33 -0.29 -2.26
N TYR A 69 -2.41 -0.81 -3.50
CA TYR A 69 -1.93 -2.15 -3.81
C TYR A 69 -0.40 -2.16 -3.78
N VAL A 70 0.17 -3.26 -3.30
CA VAL A 70 1.60 -3.51 -3.32
C VAL A 70 1.83 -4.83 -4.03
N CYS A 71 2.70 -4.84 -5.04
CA CYS A 71 2.97 -6.02 -5.83
C CYS A 71 4.47 -6.15 -6.08
N PRO A 72 5.10 -7.32 -5.86
CA PRO A 72 6.49 -7.51 -6.24
C PRO A 72 6.64 -7.46 -7.76
N LEU A 73 7.82 -7.06 -8.24
CA LEU A 73 8.15 -7.03 -9.67
C LEU A 73 8.57 -8.42 -10.21
N PHE A 74 8.55 -9.45 -9.37
CA PHE A 74 9.05 -10.79 -9.68
C PHE A 74 7.94 -11.83 -9.67
N LEU A 75 7.98 -12.72 -10.66
CA LEU A 75 7.05 -13.87 -10.76
C LEU A 75 7.50 -15.05 -9.88
N ASP A 76 8.81 -15.28 -9.85
CA ASP A 76 9.43 -16.40 -9.15
C ASP A 76 9.99 -15.99 -7.79
N ARG A 77 9.79 -16.86 -6.80
CA ARG A 77 10.22 -16.61 -5.42
C ARG A 77 11.74 -16.64 -5.28
N SER A 78 12.44 -17.48 -6.03
CA SER A 78 13.90 -17.58 -5.98
C SER A 78 14.52 -16.36 -6.62
N ALA A 79 13.99 -15.92 -7.77
CA ALA A 79 14.38 -14.66 -8.40
C ALA A 79 14.16 -13.46 -7.46
N TYR A 80 12.99 -13.39 -6.81
CA TYR A 80 12.70 -12.36 -5.80
C TYR A 80 13.74 -12.38 -4.67
N ARG A 81 13.97 -13.53 -4.04
CA ARG A 81 14.95 -13.67 -2.94
C ARG A 81 16.37 -13.30 -3.37
N LEU A 82 16.78 -13.71 -4.57
CA LEU A 82 18.10 -13.41 -5.09
C LEU A 82 18.28 -11.90 -5.30
N ASN A 83 17.32 -11.23 -5.93
CA ASN A 83 17.37 -9.77 -6.11
C ASN A 83 17.31 -9.04 -4.77
N MET A 84 16.48 -9.51 -3.84
CA MET A 84 16.47 -9.03 -2.46
C MET A 84 17.85 -9.08 -1.79
N HIS A 85 18.56 -10.22 -1.92
CA HIS A 85 19.91 -10.36 -1.39
C HIS A 85 20.91 -9.46 -2.11
N TRP A 86 20.85 -9.36 -3.43
CA TRP A 86 21.73 -8.48 -4.21
C TRP A 86 21.51 -7.00 -3.90
N SER A 87 20.26 -6.55 -3.81
CA SER A 87 19.90 -5.18 -3.47
C SER A 87 20.35 -4.84 -2.04
N GLY A 88 20.31 -5.81 -1.11
CA GLY A 88 20.96 -5.71 0.20
C GLY A 88 22.49 -5.58 0.13
N LEU A 89 23.15 -6.50 -0.58
CA LEU A 89 24.62 -6.50 -0.74
C LEU A 89 25.15 -5.26 -1.45
N ALA A 90 24.45 -4.75 -2.48
CA ALA A 90 24.83 -3.54 -3.20
C ALA A 90 24.86 -2.31 -2.28
N ARG A 91 24.07 -2.32 -1.21
CA ARG A 91 23.98 -1.23 -0.23
C ARG A 91 24.84 -1.45 1.01
N TRP A 92 25.39 -2.66 1.17
CA TRP A 92 26.24 -3.07 2.28
C TRP A 92 27.41 -2.13 2.53
N GLY A 93 28.16 -1.79 1.48
CA GLY A 93 29.39 -1.00 1.60
C GLY A 93 29.19 0.45 2.09
N GLY A 94 27.97 0.98 1.96
CA GLY A 94 27.62 2.36 2.32
C GLY A 94 26.78 2.49 3.58
N LEU A 95 25.95 1.49 3.90
CA LEU A 95 25.03 1.56 5.05
C LEU A 95 25.46 0.66 6.22
N TRP A 96 26.08 -0.51 5.98
CA TRP A 96 26.22 -1.57 7.00
C TRP A 96 27.68 -1.91 7.28
N ARG A 97 28.54 -0.89 7.37
CA ARG A 97 30.01 -1.06 7.50
C ARG A 97 30.45 -1.62 8.85
N HIS A 98 29.66 -1.41 9.91
CA HIS A 98 30.12 -1.69 11.27
C HIS A 98 29.37 -2.85 11.93
N TYR A 99 28.08 -3.03 11.64
CA TYR A 99 27.28 -4.10 12.26
C TYR A 99 26.22 -4.66 11.30
N PRO A 100 26.48 -5.82 10.65
CA PRO A 100 25.54 -6.48 9.76
C PRO A 100 24.23 -6.98 10.40
N TRP A 101 24.28 -7.15 11.73
CA TRP A 101 23.26 -7.80 12.55
C TRP A 101 22.66 -6.85 13.57
N GLU A 102 23.22 -5.65 13.70
CA GLU A 102 22.42 -4.53 14.16
C GLU A 102 21.44 -4.25 13.02
N ILE A 103 20.37 -5.03 13.02
CA ILE A 103 19.07 -4.38 13.06
C ILE A 103 19.18 -3.51 14.33
N GLU A 104 19.87 -2.35 14.26
CA GLU A 104 19.33 -1.17 14.90
C GLU A 104 17.87 -1.28 14.49
N GLU A 105 16.97 -1.52 15.46
CA GLU A 105 15.54 -1.34 15.27
C GLU A 105 15.43 -0.28 14.20
N VAL A 106 14.99 -0.59 12.96
CA VAL A 106 15.15 0.37 11.85
C VAL A 106 14.64 1.68 12.37
N MET A 107 15.55 2.59 12.72
CA MET A 107 15.29 3.47 13.84
C MET A 107 14.39 4.53 13.25
N LEU A 108 13.08 4.29 13.33
CA LEU A 108 12.07 5.28 12.97
C LEU A 108 12.20 6.50 13.91
N ALA A 109 12.94 6.33 15.01
CA ALA A 109 13.41 7.34 15.93
C ALA A 109 14.89 7.69 15.67
N ASP A 110 15.24 8.22 14.51
CA ASP A 110 16.59 8.82 14.32
C ASP A 110 16.65 10.21 14.95
N GLY A 111 16.46 10.37 16.27
CA GLY A 111 16.71 11.63 16.99
C GLY A 111 16.07 12.91 16.40
N GLY A 112 14.94 12.80 15.70
CA GLY A 112 14.30 13.91 14.97
C GLY A 112 14.62 14.00 13.47
N HIS A 113 15.34 13.03 12.89
CA HIS A 113 15.66 12.94 11.47
C HIS A 113 14.64 12.10 10.69
N ARG A 114 14.53 12.43 9.40
CA ARG A 114 13.52 11.91 8.49
C ARG A 114 13.76 10.44 8.14
N ILE A 115 12.73 9.61 8.30
CA ILE A 115 12.72 8.22 7.83
C ILE A 115 12.97 8.19 6.31
N ARG A 116 13.95 7.39 5.89
CA ARG A 116 14.37 7.27 4.49
C ARG A 116 14.14 5.85 3.99
N PHE A 117 12.96 5.60 3.43
CA PHE A 117 12.57 4.29 2.92
C PHE A 117 13.36 3.92 1.65
N ASP A 118 13.87 4.90 0.90
CA ASP A 118 14.76 4.72 -0.25
C ASP A 118 16.02 3.90 0.08
N ARG A 119 16.47 3.91 1.35
CA ARG A 119 17.62 3.15 1.83
C ARG A 119 17.33 1.66 2.02
N MET A 120 16.07 1.25 2.13
CA MET A 120 15.68 -0.15 2.34
C MET A 120 15.46 -0.87 1.00
N PRO A 121 16.37 -1.77 0.58
CA PRO A 121 16.32 -2.33 -0.77
C PRO A 121 15.07 -3.15 -1.05
N ILE A 122 14.43 -3.70 -0.02
CA ILE A 122 13.17 -4.43 -0.14
C ILE A 122 12.04 -3.63 -0.79
N PHE A 123 12.03 -2.32 -0.57
CA PHE A 123 10.96 -1.46 -1.06
C PHE A 123 11.14 -1.04 -2.53
N ALA A 124 12.34 -1.18 -3.10
CA ALA A 124 12.57 -0.95 -4.52
C ALA A 124 12.02 -2.08 -5.41
N GLU A 125 11.92 -3.31 -4.86
CA GLU A 125 11.50 -4.51 -5.59
C GLU A 125 9.97 -4.66 -5.71
N HIS A 126 9.22 -3.63 -5.30
CA HIS A 126 7.76 -3.61 -5.28
C HIS A 126 7.21 -2.35 -5.94
N ILE A 127 6.16 -2.51 -6.73
CA ILE A 127 5.32 -1.43 -7.22
C ILE A 127 4.17 -1.19 -6.23
N SER A 128 3.95 0.08 -5.91
CA SER A 128 2.76 0.59 -5.24
C SER A 128 1.81 1.19 -6.28
N VAL A 129 0.61 0.63 -6.35
CA VAL A 129 -0.46 1.06 -7.25
C VAL A 129 -1.64 1.50 -6.41
N PRO A 130 -1.85 2.80 -6.20
CA PRO A 130 -3.01 3.21 -5.44
C PRO A 130 -4.29 3.17 -6.30
N PRO A 131 -5.44 2.76 -5.72
CA PRO A 131 -6.70 2.72 -6.43
C PRO A 131 -7.12 4.12 -6.89
N HIS A 132 -7.69 4.21 -8.09
CA HIS A 132 -7.96 5.49 -8.75
C HIS A 132 -9.41 5.68 -9.22
N ALA A 133 -10.24 4.63 -9.15
CA ALA A 133 -11.64 4.70 -9.54
C ALA A 133 -12.46 3.59 -8.88
N VAL A 134 -13.77 3.82 -8.73
CA VAL A 134 -14.71 2.77 -8.33
C VAL A 134 -14.93 1.80 -9.49
N VAL A 135 -15.04 0.51 -9.18
CA VAL A 135 -15.35 -0.55 -10.16
C VAL A 135 -16.71 -1.16 -9.90
N THR A 136 -17.39 -1.55 -10.98
CA THR A 136 -18.66 -2.29 -10.94
C THR A 136 -18.47 -3.79 -11.15
N THR A 137 -17.29 -4.21 -11.63
CA THR A 137 -16.95 -5.61 -11.89
C THR A 137 -15.57 -5.97 -11.35
N ALA A 138 -15.35 -7.26 -11.08
CA ALA A 138 -14.02 -7.77 -10.74
C ALA A 138 -13.15 -8.09 -11.98
N SER A 139 -13.66 -7.85 -13.20
CA SER A 139 -12.94 -8.18 -14.45
C SER A 139 -11.79 -7.22 -14.76
N HIS A 140 -11.73 -6.08 -14.08
CA HIS A 140 -10.63 -5.14 -14.18
C HIS A 140 -9.32 -5.73 -13.62
N LYS A 141 -8.20 -5.27 -14.16
CA LYS A 141 -6.85 -5.65 -13.74
C LYS A 141 -5.95 -4.43 -13.88
N TYR A 142 -4.87 -4.41 -13.11
CA TYR A 142 -3.75 -3.50 -13.30
C TYR A 142 -2.63 -4.24 -14.00
N SER A 143 -1.96 -3.59 -14.95
CA SER A 143 -0.78 -4.11 -15.63
C SER A 143 0.35 -3.09 -15.66
N PHE A 144 1.58 -3.56 -15.62
CA PHE A 144 2.80 -2.74 -15.53
C PHE A 144 3.98 -3.47 -16.20
N THR A 145 5.05 -2.72 -16.47
CA THR A 145 6.33 -3.25 -16.94
C THR A 145 7.08 -3.97 -15.82
N ASP A 146 8.12 -4.75 -16.17
CA ASP A 146 9.03 -5.36 -15.19
C ASP A 146 9.73 -4.31 -14.29
N SER A 147 9.82 -3.05 -14.73
CA SER A 147 10.31 -1.91 -13.94
C SER A 147 9.26 -1.23 -13.06
N GLY A 148 7.98 -1.59 -13.19
CA GLY A 148 6.88 -0.96 -12.45
C GLY A 148 6.50 0.47 -12.86
N THR A 149 6.98 0.97 -14.01
CA THR A 149 6.79 2.37 -14.44
C THR A 149 5.54 2.60 -15.28
N ASP A 150 5.19 1.65 -16.16
CA ASP A 150 4.15 1.86 -17.18
C ASP A 150 2.81 1.25 -16.74
N LEU A 151 2.12 1.91 -15.82
CA LEU A 151 0.85 1.41 -15.30
C LEU A 151 -0.32 1.59 -16.29
N CYS A 152 -1.12 0.54 -16.44
CA CYS A 152 -2.33 0.53 -17.24
C CYS A 152 -3.48 -0.15 -16.49
N PHE A 153 -4.66 0.45 -16.57
CA PHE A 153 -5.91 -0.13 -16.11
C PHE A 153 -6.77 -0.58 -17.29
N HIS A 154 -7.33 -1.78 -17.19
CA HIS A 154 -7.98 -2.55 -18.27
C HIS A 154 -9.26 -1.98 -18.94
N SER A 155 -9.56 -0.71 -18.70
CA SER A 155 -10.47 0.11 -19.50
C SER A 155 -9.69 0.93 -20.55
N PRO A 156 -8.76 0.28 -21.26
CA PRO A 156 -7.43 0.79 -21.66
C PRO A 156 -7.16 2.24 -21.24
N LYS A 157 -6.71 2.41 -20.00
CA LYS A 157 -6.35 3.72 -19.45
C LYS A 157 -4.91 3.66 -18.95
N ALA A 158 -4.03 4.39 -19.62
CA ALA A 158 -2.69 4.65 -19.12
C ALA A 158 -2.77 5.52 -17.86
N LEU A 159 -1.94 5.20 -16.88
CA LEU A 159 -1.86 5.90 -15.60
C LEU A 159 -0.39 6.28 -15.34
N PRO A 160 0.18 7.23 -16.10
CA PRO A 160 1.61 7.55 -16.02
C PRO A 160 2.05 8.01 -14.63
N ASP A 161 1.20 8.77 -13.93
CA ASP A 161 1.47 9.24 -12.56
C ASP A 161 0.90 8.30 -11.49
N GLY A 162 0.36 7.15 -11.91
CA GLY A 162 -0.44 6.26 -11.07
C GLY A 162 0.37 5.18 -10.34
N SER A 163 1.64 4.98 -10.67
CA SER A 163 2.51 4.02 -10.02
C SER A 163 3.77 4.65 -9.49
N MET A 164 4.26 4.10 -8.39
CA MET A 164 5.56 4.43 -7.81
C MET A 164 6.11 3.17 -7.15
N ASP A 165 7.42 3.10 -6.90
CA ASP A 165 7.95 2.03 -6.05
C ASP A 165 7.45 2.19 -4.60
N LEU A 166 7.55 1.11 -3.82
CA LEU A 166 7.07 1.12 -2.44
C LEU A 166 7.87 2.07 -1.55
N ALA A 167 9.16 2.30 -1.83
CA ALA A 167 9.97 3.22 -1.05
C ALA A 167 9.44 4.65 -1.16
N THR A 168 9.23 5.11 -2.39
CA THR A 168 8.66 6.42 -2.73
C THR A 168 7.26 6.58 -2.14
N PHE A 169 6.44 5.53 -2.17
CA PHE A 169 5.12 5.55 -1.55
C PHE A 169 5.22 5.76 -0.03
N LEU A 170 6.08 5.01 0.66
CA LEU A 170 6.27 5.13 2.11
C LEU A 170 6.92 6.46 2.50
N ASP A 171 7.88 6.97 1.72
CA ASP A 171 8.47 8.31 1.90
C ASP A 171 7.40 9.40 1.79
N LYS A 172 6.42 9.25 0.88
CA LYS A 172 5.29 10.17 0.76
C LYS A 172 4.33 10.08 1.94
N VAL A 173 4.01 8.88 2.41
CA VAL A 173 3.08 8.67 3.55
C VAL A 173 3.68 9.18 4.86
N SER A 174 4.98 8.95 5.05
CA SER A 174 5.73 9.41 6.23
C SER A 174 6.11 10.89 6.15
N ALA A 175 6.10 11.51 4.97
CA ALA A 175 6.28 12.94 4.85
C ALA A 175 5.26 13.70 5.73
N GLY A 176 5.75 14.64 6.53
CA GLY A 176 4.94 15.40 7.49
C GLY A 176 4.57 14.65 8.76
N PHE A 177 4.92 13.37 8.95
CA PHE A 177 4.79 12.69 10.25
C PHE A 177 5.76 13.24 11.28
N LEU A 178 6.97 13.64 10.84
CA LEU A 178 8.01 14.21 11.71
C LEU A 178 8.00 15.75 11.71
N ASP A 179 7.65 16.36 10.58
CA ASP A 179 7.74 17.82 10.39
C ASP A 179 6.44 18.58 10.81
N GLY A 180 5.31 17.87 10.98
CA GLY A 180 3.97 18.48 11.01
C GLY A 180 3.22 18.44 12.35
N GLY A 181 3.83 17.96 13.43
CA GLY A 181 3.12 17.67 14.68
C GLY A 181 2.31 16.37 14.63
N GLU A 182 1.54 16.09 15.69
CA GLU A 182 0.70 14.90 15.76
C GLU A 182 -0.36 14.90 14.65
N LYS A 183 -0.38 13.85 13.80
CA LYS A 183 -1.42 13.69 12.77
C LYS A 183 -2.78 13.32 13.36
N LEU A 184 -2.78 12.69 14.53
CA LEU A 184 -3.97 12.24 15.24
C LEU A 184 -3.63 12.11 16.73
N SER A 185 -4.31 12.88 17.58
CA SER A 185 -4.19 12.74 19.03
C SER A 185 -5.05 11.57 19.54
N PRO A 186 -4.75 11.01 20.73
CA PRO A 186 -5.59 9.99 21.36
C PRO A 186 -7.04 10.43 21.54
N ASP A 187 -7.27 11.71 21.86
CA ASP A 187 -8.61 12.27 22.12
C ASP A 187 -9.49 12.33 20.86
N GLU A 188 -8.91 12.61 19.70
CA GLU A 188 -9.62 12.68 18.42
C GLU A 188 -9.72 11.31 17.71
N SER A 189 -8.95 10.33 18.19
CA SER A 189 -8.75 9.02 17.56
C SER A 189 -10.05 8.24 17.32
N ASP A 190 -10.93 8.20 18.32
CA ASP A 190 -12.19 7.44 18.25
C ASP A 190 -13.18 8.05 17.26
N GLN A 191 -13.35 9.38 17.32
CA GLN A 191 -14.20 10.08 16.36
C GLN A 191 -13.66 9.87 14.95
N MET A 192 -12.35 10.01 14.78
CA MET A 192 -11.66 9.82 13.51
C MET A 192 -11.89 8.43 12.92
N LEU A 193 -11.73 7.39 13.74
CA LEU A 193 -11.91 6.00 13.34
C LEU A 193 -13.37 5.71 12.97
N ASN A 194 -14.32 6.15 13.80
CA ASN A 194 -15.75 5.97 13.52
C ASN A 194 -16.15 6.63 12.21
N GLU A 195 -15.68 7.85 11.96
CA GLU A 195 -15.92 8.54 10.71
C GLU A 195 -15.24 7.85 9.52
N LEU A 196 -14.05 7.26 9.69
CA LEU A 196 -13.38 6.48 8.65
C LEU A 196 -14.24 5.26 8.26
N ILE A 197 -14.63 4.45 9.26
CA ILE A 197 -15.46 3.25 9.09
C ILE A 197 -16.78 3.61 8.44
N ALA A 198 -17.46 4.64 8.93
CA ALA A 198 -18.80 5.04 8.49
C ALA A 198 -18.91 5.38 7.00
N GLY A 199 -17.82 5.54 6.24
CA GLY A 199 -17.98 5.46 4.80
C GLY A 199 -16.84 4.83 4.03
N VAL A 200 -16.13 3.92 4.69
CA VAL A 200 -15.59 2.74 4.01
C VAL A 200 -16.69 1.67 3.93
N ASP A 201 -17.32 1.36 5.07
CA ASP A 201 -18.39 0.37 5.21
C ASP A 201 -19.79 0.92 4.90
N GLY A 202 -19.99 2.22 5.10
CA GLY A 202 -21.30 2.85 4.94
C GLY A 202 -21.73 2.91 3.49
N ASP A 203 -22.82 2.19 3.20
CA ASP A 203 -23.75 2.60 2.16
C ASP A 203 -24.28 3.98 2.56
N GLN A 204 -24.37 4.95 1.64
CA GLN A 204 -25.01 6.25 1.93
C GLN A 204 -26.48 6.10 2.41
N LYS A 205 -27.02 4.88 2.33
CA LYS A 205 -28.39 4.49 2.71
C LYS A 205 -28.51 3.81 4.08
N ALA A 206 -27.44 3.33 4.70
CA ALA A 206 -27.49 2.67 6.00
C ALA A 206 -26.91 3.58 7.08
N ALA A 207 -27.74 4.00 8.03
CA ALA A 207 -27.39 4.99 9.05
C ALA A 207 -26.37 4.50 10.11
N THR A 208 -26.01 3.22 10.10
CA THR A 208 -25.13 2.63 11.13
C THR A 208 -24.06 1.75 10.49
N PRO A 209 -22.76 1.96 10.80
CA PRO A 209 -21.70 1.06 10.35
C PRO A 209 -21.94 -0.36 10.91
N THR A 210 -21.66 -1.36 10.08
CA THR A 210 -21.80 -2.78 10.44
C THR A 210 -20.72 -3.24 11.40
N PHE A 211 -19.53 -2.69 11.26
CA PHE A 211 -18.41 -2.95 12.15
C PHE A 211 -18.41 -1.95 13.31
N ARG A 212 -18.15 -2.47 14.51
CA ARG A 212 -17.87 -1.67 15.70
C ARG A 212 -16.46 -2.04 16.16
N PRO A 213 -15.55 -1.06 16.31
CA PRO A 213 -14.23 -1.34 16.84
C PRO A 213 -14.33 -1.86 18.28
N ASP A 214 -13.66 -2.97 18.55
CA ASP A 214 -13.45 -3.47 19.91
C ASP A 214 -12.04 -3.05 20.37
N GLY A 215 -11.88 -2.78 21.68
CA GLY A 215 -10.59 -2.37 22.25
C GLY A 215 -10.76 -1.44 23.45
N GLU A 216 -9.93 -1.65 24.47
CA GLU A 216 -9.96 -0.88 25.72
C GLU A 216 -9.42 0.54 25.52
N ASP A 217 -8.41 0.70 24.68
CA ASP A 217 -7.75 1.96 24.35
C ASP A 217 -7.91 2.35 22.86
N PRO A 218 -7.64 3.62 22.48
CA PRO A 218 -7.77 4.09 21.10
C PRO A 218 -6.94 3.29 20.08
N ILE A 219 -5.71 2.88 20.43
CA ILE A 219 -4.84 2.11 19.53
C ILE A 219 -5.42 0.71 19.32
N GLY A 220 -5.90 0.07 20.39
CA GLY A 220 -6.58 -1.23 20.32
C GLY A 220 -7.75 -1.24 19.33
N ARG A 221 -8.54 -0.16 19.29
CA ARG A 221 -9.65 -0.01 18.35
C ARG A 221 -9.19 0.14 16.89
N TRP A 222 -8.09 0.86 16.64
CA TRP A 222 -7.48 0.92 15.30
C TRP A 222 -6.94 -0.43 14.84
N PHE A 223 -6.41 -1.26 15.75
CA PHE A 223 -5.99 -2.62 15.43
C PHE A 223 -7.18 -3.54 15.16
N SER A 224 -8.25 -3.46 15.94
CA SER A 224 -9.49 -4.20 15.68
C SER A 224 -10.06 -3.89 14.28
N TRP A 225 -10.03 -2.62 13.86
CA TRP A 225 -10.37 -2.25 12.49
C TRP A 225 -9.42 -2.84 11.45
N GLY A 226 -8.12 -2.82 11.71
CA GLY A 226 -7.12 -3.47 10.85
C GLY A 226 -7.37 -4.97 10.68
N ASP A 227 -7.73 -5.68 11.75
CA ASP A 227 -8.08 -7.10 11.73
C ASP A 227 -9.36 -7.37 10.94
N HIS A 228 -10.35 -6.47 11.03
CA HIS A 228 -11.54 -6.53 10.20
C HIS A 228 -11.21 -6.37 8.71
N LEU A 229 -10.42 -5.34 8.36
CA LEU A 229 -9.95 -5.12 6.99
C LEU A 229 -9.18 -6.32 6.45
N ARG A 230 -8.37 -6.96 7.29
CA ARG A 230 -7.59 -8.13 6.92
C ARG A 230 -8.46 -9.37 6.71
N SER A 231 -9.38 -9.65 7.63
CA SER A 231 -10.22 -10.86 7.60
C SER A 231 -11.27 -10.84 6.49
N GLU A 232 -11.99 -9.73 6.35
CA GLU A 232 -13.02 -9.57 5.33
C GLU A 232 -12.38 -9.29 3.97
N PHE A 233 -11.51 -8.28 3.94
CA PHE A 233 -11.06 -7.75 2.66
C PHE A 233 -9.69 -8.27 2.24
N GLU A 234 -8.81 -8.78 3.11
CA GLU A 234 -7.38 -8.99 2.85
C GLU A 234 -6.64 -7.67 2.59
N ILE A 235 -7.00 -6.63 3.33
CA ILE A 235 -6.29 -5.35 3.36
C ILE A 235 -5.51 -5.29 4.67
N GLU A 236 -4.19 -5.17 4.58
CA GLU A 236 -3.29 -5.07 5.74
C GLU A 236 -3.13 -3.61 6.14
N GLN A 237 -3.39 -3.28 7.40
CA GLN A 237 -3.20 -1.94 7.94
C GLN A 237 -1.83 -1.81 8.60
N PHE A 238 -1.18 -0.67 8.39
CA PHE A 238 0.08 -0.31 9.03
C PHE A 238 -0.08 1.08 9.62
N ALA A 239 0.47 1.29 10.81
CA ALA A 239 0.45 2.57 11.50
C ALA A 239 1.88 3.02 11.77
N LEU A 240 2.11 4.33 11.65
CA LEU A 240 3.28 5.00 12.22
C LEU A 240 2.83 5.57 13.55
N VAL A 241 3.48 5.14 14.63
CA VAL A 241 3.17 5.58 16.00
C VAL A 241 4.41 6.24 16.56
N ARG A 242 4.23 7.44 17.12
CA ARG A 242 5.24 8.13 17.89
C ARG A 242 4.87 7.93 19.36
N TRP A 243 5.81 7.42 20.13
CA TRP A 243 5.70 7.35 21.58
C TRP A 243 6.39 8.57 22.18
N GLU A 244 5.85 9.11 23.27
CA GLU A 244 6.62 10.06 24.09
C GLU A 244 7.64 9.26 24.88
N ASP A 245 8.91 9.64 24.80
CA ASP A 245 9.95 9.03 25.64
C ASP A 245 9.75 9.50 27.09
N GLU A 246 9.71 8.58 28.05
CA GLU A 246 9.59 8.88 29.49
C GLU A 246 10.75 9.71 30.07
N THR A 247 11.77 10.03 29.28
CA THR A 247 12.97 10.76 29.70
C THR A 247 12.80 12.26 29.90
N ASP A 248 11.65 12.86 29.57
CA ASP A 248 11.35 14.27 29.89
C ASP A 248 10.76 14.48 31.31
N LEU A 249 10.76 13.44 32.15
CA LEU A 249 10.22 13.47 33.52
C LEU A 249 11.27 13.48 34.65
N PHE A 250 12.57 13.66 34.36
CA PHE A 250 13.61 13.77 35.39
C PHE A 250 14.61 14.91 35.14
#